data_AF-A0A956BZC3-F1
#
_entry.id   AF-A0A956BZC3-F1
#
_cell.length_a   1.000
_cell.length_b   1.000
_cell.length_c   1.000
_cell.angle_alpha   90.00
_cell.angle_beta   90.00
_cell.angle_gamma   90.00
#
_symmetry.space_group_name_H-M   'P 1'
#
loop_
_entity.id
_entity.type
_entity.pdbx_description
1 polymer ?
#
loop_
_entity_poly.entity_id
_entity_poly.type
_entity_poly.pdbx_seq_one_letter_code
_entity_poly.pdbx_strand_id
1 'polypeptide(L)'
;ALVATVFGSTHGEIQIAVEQMQMMHEGDGKISPARFKNSVHNTGAGIYSIATRNKGFTTSIAGGWETFANSLLEAQALLTAGHERVIVAVADEPIPVAMDANFHFDGLGAALVLEREPDDAKVLGTLDDLRISEEPAPTPNLPDMIRRNPVGPGAGLVRAIKNREKGRIALTYRGDTHWDIQLR
;
A
#
# COMPACT_ATOMS: atom_id res chain seq x y z
N ALA A 1 -16.59 16.29 -2.45
CA ALA A 1 -17.00 15.03 -3.08
C ALA A 1 -16.58 13.87 -2.19
N LEU A 2 -17.35 12.78 -2.14
CA LEU A 2 -16.89 11.53 -1.54
C LEU A 2 -15.81 10.93 -2.45
N VAL A 3 -14.75 10.39 -1.88
CA VAL A 3 -13.64 9.82 -2.65
C VAL A 3 -13.50 8.34 -2.34
N ALA A 4 -13.27 7.51 -3.36
CA ALA A 4 -12.99 6.11 -3.14
C ALA A 4 -11.56 5.94 -2.59
N THR A 5 -11.36 5.01 -1.67
CA THR A 5 -10.06 4.78 -1.03
C THR A 5 -9.67 3.32 -1.02
N VAL A 6 -8.44 3.02 -1.42
CA VAL A 6 -7.81 1.70 -1.32
C VAL A 6 -6.67 1.81 -0.32
N PHE A 7 -6.80 1.13 0.82
CA PHE A 7 -5.71 0.99 1.77
C PHE A 7 -4.97 -0.32 1.52
N GLY A 8 -3.65 -0.32 1.67
CA GLY A 8 -2.83 -1.52 1.53
C GLY A 8 -1.90 -1.68 2.71
N SER A 9 -1.71 -2.92 3.17
CA SER A 9 -0.67 -3.26 4.13
C SER A 9 -0.33 -4.74 4.01
N THR A 10 0.96 -5.07 3.98
CA THR A 10 1.40 -6.46 3.89
C THR A 10 1.06 -7.23 5.17
N HIS A 11 1.29 -6.63 6.34
CA HIS A 11 1.06 -7.28 7.64
C HIS A 11 -0.09 -6.67 8.44
N GLY A 12 -0.69 -5.56 7.97
CA GLY A 12 -1.72 -4.85 8.71
C GLY A 12 -1.19 -4.28 10.02
N GLU A 13 -2.03 -4.34 11.06
CA GLU A 13 -1.75 -3.82 12.40
C GLU A 13 -0.91 -4.84 13.22
N ILE A 14 0.23 -5.23 12.66
CA ILE A 14 1.00 -6.39 13.13
C ILE A 14 1.60 -6.19 14.53
N GLN A 15 1.97 -4.96 14.89
CA GLN A 15 2.43 -4.63 16.23
C GLN A 15 1.34 -4.94 17.26
N ILE A 16 0.13 -4.44 17.03
CA ILE A 16 -1.02 -4.66 17.91
C ILE A 16 -1.36 -6.16 17.97
N ALA A 17 -1.35 -6.85 16.84
CA ALA A 17 -1.63 -8.28 16.79
C ALA A 17 -0.62 -9.11 17.61
N VAL A 18 0.68 -8.84 17.49
CA VAL A 18 1.73 -9.54 18.26
C VAL A 18 1.65 -9.21 19.74
N GLU A 19 1.48 -7.94 20.11
CA GLU A 19 1.30 -7.53 21.51
C GLU A 19 0.09 -8.22 22.14
N GLN A 20 -1.00 -8.41 21.38
CA GLN A 20 -2.18 -9.12 21.86
C GLN A 20 -1.92 -10.60 22.09
N MET A 21 -1.21 -11.27 21.17
CA MET A 21 -0.83 -12.67 21.35
C MET A 21 0.07 -12.86 22.58
N GLN A 22 1.00 -11.93 22.83
CA GLN A 22 1.84 -11.92 24.03
C GLN A 22 1.01 -11.74 25.31
N MET A 23 0.09 -10.77 25.33
CA MET A 23 -0.82 -10.58 26.48
C MET A 23 -1.68 -11.82 26.76
N MET A 24 -2.17 -12.50 25.72
CA MET A 24 -2.92 -13.75 25.89
C MET A 24 -2.05 -14.88 26.43
N HIS A 25 -0.76 -14.91 26.07
CA HIS A 25 0.19 -15.92 26.53
C HIS A 25 0.63 -15.68 28.00
N GLU A 26 0.92 -14.44 28.37
CA GLU A 26 1.50 -14.06 29.66
C GLU A 26 0.45 -13.73 30.74
N GLY A 27 -0.73 -13.24 30.33
CA GLY A 27 -1.77 -12.75 31.22
C GLY A 27 -2.85 -13.79 31.56
N ASP A 28 -3.93 -13.33 32.19
CA ASP A 28 -5.14 -14.14 32.46
C ASP A 28 -6.06 -14.28 31.21
N GLY A 29 -5.54 -13.98 30.02
CA GLY A 29 -6.27 -14.01 28.76
C GLY A 29 -7.15 -12.78 28.49
N LYS A 30 -7.11 -11.73 29.31
CA LYS A 30 -7.89 -10.49 29.06
C LYS A 30 -7.26 -9.61 27.99
N ILE A 31 -8.05 -9.25 26.98
CA ILE A 31 -7.64 -8.37 25.87
C ILE A 31 -8.39 -7.04 25.98
N SER A 32 -7.69 -5.93 25.79
CA SER A 32 -8.32 -4.60 25.72
C SER A 32 -9.25 -4.51 24.50
N PRO A 33 -10.56 -4.19 24.68
CA PRO A 33 -11.48 -4.00 23.56
C PRO A 33 -11.04 -2.92 22.58
N ALA A 34 -10.40 -1.86 23.08
CA ALA A 34 -9.89 -0.78 22.24
C ALA A 34 -8.76 -1.26 21.33
N ARG A 35 -7.84 -2.07 21.86
CA ARG A 35 -6.74 -2.68 21.07
C ARG A 35 -7.29 -3.68 20.06
N PHE A 36 -8.27 -4.49 20.44
CA PHE A 36 -8.89 -5.48 19.55
C PHE A 36 -9.59 -4.85 18.36
N LYS A 37 -10.31 -3.75 18.56
CA LYS A 37 -10.92 -3.02 17.43
C LYS A 37 -9.88 -2.44 16.46
N ASN A 38 -8.67 -2.16 16.94
CA ASN A 38 -7.58 -1.62 16.13
C ASN A 38 -6.62 -2.71 15.62
N SER A 39 -6.92 -4.00 15.78
CA SER A 39 -6.06 -5.08 15.27
C SER A 39 -6.51 -5.61 13.91
N VAL A 40 -7.60 -5.08 13.37
CA VAL A 40 -8.14 -5.48 12.06
C VAL A 40 -7.43 -4.75 10.94
N HIS A 41 -7.27 -5.40 9.79
CA HIS A 41 -6.51 -4.86 8.65
C HIS A 41 -7.06 -3.54 8.09
N ASN A 42 -8.38 -3.33 8.22
CA ASN A 42 -9.05 -2.11 7.78
C ASN A 42 -9.02 -0.96 8.82
N THR A 43 -8.21 -1.05 9.87
CA THR A 43 -8.12 -0.01 10.92
C THR A 43 -7.72 1.35 10.31
N GLY A 44 -6.68 1.39 9.48
CA GLY A 44 -6.27 2.62 8.77
C GLY A 44 -7.40 3.24 7.95
N ALA A 45 -8.14 2.41 7.20
CA ALA A 45 -9.29 2.83 6.41
C ALA A 45 -10.43 3.40 7.28
N GLY A 46 -10.76 2.73 8.38
CA GLY A 46 -11.79 3.15 9.32
C GLY A 46 -11.46 4.47 10.01
N ILE A 47 -10.22 4.63 10.49
CA ILE A 47 -9.74 5.86 11.12
C ILE A 47 -9.79 7.01 10.11
N TYR A 48 -9.31 6.80 8.88
CA TYR A 48 -9.36 7.82 7.83
C TYR A 48 -10.80 8.24 7.52
N SER A 49 -11.71 7.28 7.34
CA SER A 49 -13.12 7.56 7.06
C SER A 49 -13.77 8.43 8.15
N ILE A 50 -13.55 8.09 9.42
CA ILE A 50 -14.10 8.85 10.56
C ILE A 50 -13.48 10.25 10.62
N ALA A 51 -12.15 10.35 10.57
CA ALA A 51 -11.42 11.61 10.73
C ALA A 51 -11.74 12.61 9.60
N THR A 52 -11.86 12.13 8.37
CA THR A 52 -12.15 12.98 7.19
C THR A 52 -13.64 13.11 6.89
N ARG A 53 -14.50 12.37 7.62
CA ARG A 53 -15.92 12.20 7.31
C ARG A 53 -16.16 11.69 5.89
N ASN A 54 -15.20 10.97 5.31
CA ASN A 54 -15.33 10.37 3.99
C ASN A 54 -16.18 9.10 4.07
N LYS A 55 -17.39 9.20 3.53
CA LYS A 55 -18.35 8.09 3.41
C LYS A 55 -18.32 7.42 2.02
N GLY A 56 -17.28 7.69 1.22
CA GLY A 56 -17.06 7.02 -0.05
C GLY A 56 -16.73 5.54 0.12
N PHE A 57 -16.68 4.81 -1.00
CA PHE A 57 -16.24 3.42 -1.00
C PHE A 57 -14.83 3.30 -0.41
N THR A 58 -14.61 2.31 0.45
CA THR A 58 -13.28 2.02 1.00
C THR A 58 -13.04 0.52 1.05
N THR A 59 -11.81 0.11 0.74
CA THR A 59 -11.36 -1.29 0.84
C THR A 59 -9.93 -1.36 1.38
N SER A 60 -9.52 -2.55 1.81
CA SER A 60 -8.18 -2.81 2.35
C SER A 60 -7.59 -4.08 1.73
N ILE A 61 -6.36 -3.99 1.24
CA ILE A 61 -5.67 -5.02 0.45
C ILE A 61 -4.44 -5.54 1.20
N ALA A 62 -4.31 -6.87 1.26
CA ALA A 62 -3.10 -7.57 1.69
C ALA A 62 -2.73 -8.59 0.62
N GLY A 63 -1.53 -8.46 0.04
CA GLY A 63 -1.04 -9.32 -1.05
C GLY A 63 0.42 -9.69 -0.91
N GLY A 64 0.96 -9.76 0.31
CA GLY A 64 2.37 -10.05 0.52
C GLY A 64 3.28 -8.93 -0.04
N TRP A 65 4.34 -9.32 -0.75
CA TRP A 65 5.23 -8.40 -1.47
C TRP A 65 4.55 -7.68 -2.65
N GLU A 66 3.38 -8.15 -3.08
CA GLU A 66 2.61 -7.61 -4.20
C GLU A 66 1.53 -6.62 -3.75
N THR A 67 1.46 -6.32 -2.43
CA THR A 67 0.39 -5.48 -1.86
C THR A 67 0.27 -4.13 -2.56
N PHE A 68 1.38 -3.48 -2.92
CA PHE A 68 1.33 -2.21 -3.63
C PHE A 68 0.74 -2.34 -5.05
N ALA A 69 1.18 -3.34 -5.82
CA ALA A 69 0.66 -3.62 -7.15
C ALA A 69 -0.83 -3.97 -7.14
N ASN A 70 -1.24 -4.85 -6.22
CA ASN A 70 -2.64 -5.26 -6.06
C ASN A 70 -3.53 -4.09 -5.59
N SER A 71 -3.00 -3.17 -4.77
CA SER A 71 -3.71 -1.95 -4.37
C SER A 71 -3.92 -0.99 -5.56
N LEU A 72 -2.94 -0.88 -6.46
CA LEU A 72 -3.09 -0.12 -7.71
C LEU A 72 -4.08 -0.78 -8.67
N LEU A 73 -4.07 -2.11 -8.78
CA LEU A 73 -5.02 -2.86 -9.59
C LEU A 73 -6.46 -2.62 -9.14
N GLU A 74 -6.72 -2.71 -7.83
CA GLU A 74 -8.03 -2.41 -7.26
C GLU A 74 -8.45 -0.96 -7.55
N ALA A 75 -7.52 -0.01 -7.44
CA ALA A 75 -7.82 1.38 -7.76
C ALA A 75 -8.18 1.58 -9.24
N GLN A 76 -7.48 0.90 -10.16
CA GLN A 76 -7.81 0.91 -11.58
C GLN A 76 -9.18 0.29 -11.85
N ALA A 77 -9.53 -0.80 -11.15
CA ALA A 77 -10.86 -1.40 -11.23
C ALA A 77 -11.95 -0.43 -10.77
N LEU A 78 -11.74 0.28 -9.66
CA LEU A 78 -12.68 1.30 -9.15
C LEU A 78 -12.84 2.48 -10.12
N LEU A 79 -11.75 2.98 -10.71
CA LEU A 79 -11.83 4.03 -11.75
C LEU A 79 -12.62 3.56 -12.99
N THR A 80 -12.40 2.31 -13.40
CA THR A 80 -13.12 1.70 -14.53
C THR A 80 -14.60 1.50 -14.21
N ALA A 81 -14.93 1.17 -12.96
CA ALA A 81 -16.29 1.03 -12.45
C ALA A 81 -17.05 2.37 -12.31
N GLY A 82 -16.40 3.50 -12.57
CA GLY A 82 -17.05 4.82 -12.64
C GLY A 82 -16.72 5.77 -11.48
N HIS A 83 -15.80 5.42 -10.59
CA HIS A 83 -15.27 6.40 -9.64
C HIS A 83 -14.37 7.41 -10.38
N GLU A 84 -14.61 8.71 -10.21
CA GLU A 84 -13.80 9.75 -10.87
C GLU A 84 -12.38 9.84 -10.29
N ARG A 85 -12.26 9.59 -8.98
CA ARG A 85 -11.02 9.71 -8.20
C ARG A 85 -10.91 8.59 -7.18
N VAL A 86 -9.71 8.00 -7.07
CA VAL A 86 -9.36 7.00 -6.07
C VAL A 86 -8.07 7.42 -5.36
N ILE A 87 -8.05 7.35 -4.03
CA ILE A 87 -6.83 7.47 -3.23
C ILE A 87 -6.32 6.07 -2.93
N VAL A 88 -5.05 5.80 -3.24
CA VAL A 88 -4.35 4.59 -2.85
C VAL A 88 -3.36 4.95 -1.77
N ALA A 89 -3.43 4.28 -0.61
CA ALA A 89 -2.52 4.50 0.50
C ALA A 89 -2.02 3.15 1.03
N VAL A 90 -0.74 2.86 0.83
CA VAL A 90 -0.12 1.60 1.25
C VAL A 90 0.92 1.91 2.32
N ALA A 91 0.84 1.22 3.45
CA ALA A 91 1.78 1.40 4.54
C ALA A 91 1.96 0.11 5.34
N ASP A 92 3.18 -0.08 5.84
CA ASP A 92 3.49 -1.10 6.84
C ASP A 92 4.28 -0.47 7.98
N GLU A 93 4.06 -1.01 9.17
CA GLU A 93 4.83 -0.72 10.37
C GLU A 93 6.13 -1.54 10.39
N PRO A 94 7.13 -1.19 11.21
CA PRO A 94 8.26 -2.08 11.46
C PRO A 94 7.77 -3.47 11.90
N ILE A 95 8.50 -4.52 11.53
CA ILE A 95 8.16 -5.88 11.99
C ILE A 95 8.48 -6.03 13.48
N PRO A 96 7.58 -6.59 14.31
CA PRO A 96 7.84 -6.82 15.72
C PRO A 96 9.07 -7.72 15.93
N VAL A 97 9.88 -7.42 16.95
CA VAL A 97 11.10 -8.16 17.28
C VAL A 97 10.83 -9.67 17.49
N ALA A 98 9.62 -10.02 17.93
CA ALA A 98 9.21 -11.39 18.16
C ALA A 98 8.96 -12.22 16.88
N MET A 99 8.88 -11.60 15.69
CA MET A 99 8.35 -12.21 14.46
C MET A 99 9.41 -12.59 13.41
N ASP A 100 10.66 -12.87 13.83
CA ASP A 100 11.78 -13.45 13.04
C ASP A 100 12.77 -12.46 12.37
N ALA A 101 14.02 -12.94 12.22
CA ALA A 101 15.22 -12.27 11.71
C ALA A 101 15.24 -12.05 10.18
N ASN A 102 14.31 -12.65 9.43
CA ASN A 102 14.30 -12.64 7.96
C ASN A 102 13.47 -11.51 7.36
N PHE A 103 12.57 -10.89 8.13
CA PHE A 103 11.76 -9.74 7.74
C PHE A 103 12.13 -8.52 8.58
N HIS A 104 13.20 -7.84 8.16
CA HIS A 104 13.61 -6.58 8.76
C HIS A 104 13.43 -5.43 7.76
N PHE A 105 12.43 -4.60 8.04
CA PHE A 105 12.23 -3.30 7.42
C PHE A 105 11.63 -2.33 8.44
N ASP A 106 11.98 -1.06 8.31
CA ASP A 106 11.35 0.04 9.05
C ASP A 106 9.99 0.39 8.46
N GLY A 107 9.20 1.17 9.19
CA GLY A 107 7.91 1.65 8.70
C GLY A 107 8.07 2.51 7.44
N LEU A 108 7.20 2.29 6.46
CA LEU A 108 7.16 3.05 5.21
C LEU A 108 5.72 3.19 4.74
N GLY A 109 5.40 4.35 4.18
CA GLY A 109 4.11 4.63 3.55
C GLY A 109 4.29 5.31 2.20
N ALA A 110 3.45 4.95 1.24
CA ALA A 110 3.33 5.60 -0.06
C ALA A 110 1.85 5.80 -0.39
N ALA A 111 1.52 6.96 -0.95
CA ALA A 111 0.15 7.26 -1.36
C ALA A 111 0.10 7.96 -2.71
N LEU A 112 -0.96 7.68 -3.47
CA LEU A 112 -1.23 8.24 -4.79
C LEU A 112 -2.69 8.66 -4.87
N VAL A 113 -2.94 9.74 -5.60
CA VAL A 113 -4.28 10.13 -6.03
C VAL A 113 -4.38 9.86 -7.52
N LEU A 114 -5.32 9.01 -7.90
CA LEU A 114 -5.54 8.62 -9.29
C LEU A 114 -6.88 9.19 -9.76
N GLU A 115 -6.89 9.73 -10.96
CA GLU A 115 -8.07 10.28 -11.63
C GLU A 115 -8.16 9.69 -13.03
N ARG A 116 -9.39 9.38 -13.47
CA ARG A 116 -9.61 8.81 -14.82
C ARG A 116 -9.42 9.87 -15.91
N GLU A 117 -9.99 11.05 -15.69
CA GLU A 117 -9.98 12.18 -16.63
C GLU A 117 -9.62 13.44 -15.83
N PRO A 118 -8.32 13.70 -15.62
CA PRO A 118 -7.89 14.83 -14.80
C PRO A 118 -8.15 16.16 -15.50
N ASP A 119 -8.58 17.16 -14.73
CA ASP A 119 -8.82 18.53 -15.19
C ASP A 119 -7.47 19.28 -15.26
N ASP A 120 -6.59 18.82 -16.16
CA ASP A 120 -5.24 19.23 -16.66
C ASP A 120 -4.24 20.04 -15.80
N ALA A 121 -4.62 20.77 -14.76
CA ALA A 121 -3.74 21.72 -14.06
C ALA A 121 -2.78 21.09 -13.02
N LYS A 122 -2.91 19.80 -12.69
CA LYS A 122 -2.14 19.16 -11.58
C LYS A 122 -1.67 17.72 -11.85
N VAL A 123 -1.67 17.26 -13.09
CA VAL A 123 -1.22 15.91 -13.44
C VAL A 123 0.30 15.79 -13.26
N LEU A 124 0.73 14.83 -12.44
CA LEU A 124 2.16 14.57 -12.20
C LEU A 124 2.76 13.53 -13.15
N GLY A 125 1.91 12.68 -13.76
CA GLY A 125 2.28 11.66 -14.73
C GLY A 125 1.07 10.79 -15.06
N THR A 126 1.14 10.08 -16.18
CA THR A 126 0.09 9.14 -16.59
C THR A 126 0.58 7.71 -16.37
N LEU A 127 -0.27 6.90 -15.73
CA LEU A 127 -0.02 5.50 -15.46
C LEU A 127 -0.88 4.62 -16.38
N ASP A 128 -0.27 3.65 -17.04
CA ASP A 128 -0.94 2.73 -17.95
C ASP A 128 -0.31 1.35 -17.94
N ASP A 129 -0.96 0.37 -18.59
CA ASP A 129 -0.40 -0.97 -18.82
C ASP A 129 0.11 -1.67 -17.54
N LEU A 130 -0.65 -1.55 -16.45
CA LEU A 130 -0.40 -2.31 -15.21
C LEU A 130 -0.57 -3.81 -15.50
N ARG A 131 0.51 -4.59 -15.32
CA ARG A 131 0.52 -6.01 -15.65
C ARG A 131 1.57 -6.79 -14.87
N ILE A 132 1.47 -8.12 -14.96
CA ILE A 132 2.57 -9.04 -14.65
C ILE A 132 3.32 -9.31 -15.97
N SER A 133 4.63 -9.08 -15.98
CA SER A 133 5.49 -9.36 -17.12
C SER A 133 6.34 -10.61 -16.90
N GLU A 134 6.83 -11.21 -17.99
CA GLU A 134 7.79 -12.31 -17.92
C GLU A 134 9.16 -11.84 -17.43
N GLU A 135 9.57 -10.62 -17.81
CA GLU A 135 10.86 -10.03 -17.46
C GLU A 135 10.66 -8.84 -16.51
N PRO A 136 11.48 -8.72 -15.44
CA PRO A 136 11.38 -7.63 -14.49
C PRO A 136 11.65 -6.28 -15.14
N ALA A 137 10.82 -5.29 -14.79
CA ALA A 137 11.06 -3.91 -15.19
C ALA A 137 12.25 -3.29 -14.42
N PRO A 138 12.86 -2.22 -14.95
CA PRO A 138 13.88 -1.48 -14.23
C PRO A 138 13.38 -1.02 -12.86
N THR A 139 14.14 -1.34 -11.80
CA THR A 139 13.88 -0.86 -10.45
C THR A 139 14.51 0.53 -10.29
N PRO A 140 13.77 1.55 -9.82
CA PRO A 140 14.33 2.86 -9.51
C PRO A 140 15.50 2.76 -8.52
N ASN A 141 16.53 3.60 -8.70
CA ASN A 141 17.67 3.66 -7.79
C ASN A 141 17.24 4.22 -6.42
N LEU A 142 17.06 3.33 -5.44
CA LEU A 142 16.58 3.62 -4.09
C LEU A 142 17.57 3.07 -3.05
N PRO A 143 17.68 3.71 -1.87
CA PRO A 143 18.39 3.14 -0.74
C PRO A 143 17.92 1.72 -0.41
N ASP A 144 18.84 0.84 0.00
CA ASP A 144 18.55 -0.56 0.31
C ASP A 144 17.42 -0.75 1.31
N MET A 145 17.35 0.13 2.31
CA MET A 145 16.28 0.14 3.32
C MET A 145 14.88 0.26 2.69
N ILE A 146 14.72 1.08 1.65
CA ILE A 146 13.45 1.24 0.92
C ILE A 146 13.22 0.03 0.02
N ARG A 147 14.25 -0.47 -0.69
CA ARG A 147 14.12 -1.62 -1.59
C ARG A 147 13.73 -2.92 -0.87
N ARG A 148 14.11 -3.05 0.41
CA ARG A 148 13.79 -4.21 1.26
C ARG A 148 12.40 -4.14 1.90
N ASN A 149 11.73 -2.99 1.83
CA ASN A 149 10.39 -2.81 2.38
C ASN A 149 9.32 -3.17 1.33
N PRO A 150 8.21 -3.84 1.69
CA PRO A 150 7.14 -4.21 0.75
C PRO A 150 6.42 -3.01 0.10
N VAL A 151 6.47 -1.83 0.72
CA VAL A 151 5.97 -0.54 0.20
C VAL A 151 7.02 0.16 -0.67
N GLY A 152 8.25 -0.35 -0.73
CA GLY A 152 9.35 0.14 -1.56
C GLY A 152 8.98 0.44 -3.02
N PRO A 153 8.20 -0.43 -3.71
CA PRO A 153 7.70 -0.15 -5.05
C PRO A 153 6.89 1.15 -5.18
N GLY A 154 6.09 1.49 -4.16
CA GLY A 154 5.36 2.75 -4.12
C GLY A 154 6.28 3.96 -3.99
N ALA A 155 7.31 3.87 -3.15
CA ALA A 155 8.34 4.92 -3.07
C ALA A 155 9.11 5.07 -4.39
N GLY A 156 9.38 3.96 -5.08
CA GLY A 156 9.99 3.96 -6.40
C GLY A 156 9.14 4.65 -7.45
N LEU A 157 7.85 4.35 -7.51
CA LEU A 157 6.92 5.00 -8.43
C LEU A 157 6.79 6.49 -8.14
N VAL A 158 6.63 6.89 -6.87
CA VAL A 158 6.60 8.31 -6.47
C VAL A 158 7.87 9.05 -6.88
N ARG A 159 9.05 8.41 -6.72
CA ARG A 159 10.32 8.97 -7.17
C ARG A 159 10.37 9.14 -8.69
N ALA A 160 9.97 8.11 -9.44
CA ALA A 160 9.94 8.15 -10.91
C ALA A 160 9.03 9.28 -11.41
N ILE A 161 7.83 9.41 -10.84
CA ILE A 161 6.89 10.52 -11.13
C ILE A 161 7.53 11.88 -10.80
N LYS A 162 8.11 12.03 -9.61
CA LYS A 162 8.76 13.29 -9.19
C LYS A 162 9.91 13.70 -10.12
N ASN A 163 10.67 12.72 -10.60
CA ASN A 163 11.79 12.93 -11.51
C ASN A 163 11.36 13.05 -12.98
N ARG A 164 10.07 12.92 -13.30
CA ARG A 164 9.53 12.88 -14.66
C ARG A 164 10.19 11.81 -15.54
N GLU A 165 10.51 10.68 -14.92
CA GLU A 165 10.98 9.49 -15.62
C GLU A 165 9.84 8.93 -16.50
N LYS A 166 10.19 8.21 -17.56
CA LYS A 166 9.24 7.55 -18.46
C LYS A 166 9.70 6.12 -18.72
N GLY A 167 8.77 5.22 -18.95
CA GLY A 167 9.07 3.80 -19.18
C GLY A 167 8.35 2.88 -18.20
N ARG A 168 8.70 1.59 -18.26
CA ARG A 168 8.22 0.57 -17.31
C ARG A 168 8.86 0.79 -15.94
N ILE A 169 8.03 0.83 -14.90
CA ILE A 169 8.44 0.95 -13.50
C ILE A 169 8.06 -0.33 -12.77
N ALA A 170 9.04 -0.99 -12.13
CA ALA A 170 8.78 -2.18 -11.34
C ALA A 170 7.90 -1.88 -10.12
N LEU A 171 6.87 -2.70 -9.94
CA LEU A 171 5.92 -2.66 -8.82
C LEU A 171 6.07 -3.83 -7.84
N THR A 172 6.93 -4.80 -8.16
CA THR A 172 7.43 -5.82 -7.22
C THR A 172 8.96 -5.90 -7.29
N TYR A 173 9.61 -5.90 -6.12
CA TYR A 173 11.07 -6.05 -6.01
C TYR A 173 11.49 -7.42 -5.48
N ARG A 174 10.54 -8.16 -4.92
CA ARG A 174 10.69 -9.50 -4.33
C ARG A 174 9.43 -10.30 -4.60
N GLY A 175 9.57 -11.62 -4.65
CA GLY A 175 8.50 -12.54 -5.02
C GLY A 175 8.70 -13.12 -6.42
N ASP A 176 7.81 -14.04 -6.78
CA ASP A 176 7.91 -14.82 -8.03
C ASP A 176 7.24 -14.11 -9.22
N THR A 177 6.54 -12.99 -8.99
CA THR A 177 5.87 -12.21 -10.03
C THR A 177 6.59 -10.89 -10.28
N HIS A 178 6.56 -10.44 -11.54
CA HIS A 178 7.15 -9.18 -11.98
C HIS A 178 6.05 -8.21 -12.38
N TRP A 179 5.38 -7.63 -11.39
CA TRP A 179 4.45 -6.55 -11.64
C TRP A 179 5.19 -5.31 -12.11
N ASP A 180 4.67 -4.66 -13.15
CA ASP A 180 5.13 -3.35 -13.59
C ASP A 180 3.99 -2.51 -14.14
N ILE A 181 4.27 -1.22 -14.26
CA ILE A 181 3.36 -0.22 -14.83
C ILE A 181 4.14 0.70 -15.76
N GLN A 182 3.51 1.12 -16.84
CA GLN A 182 4.06 2.11 -17.74
C GLN A 182 3.78 3.52 -17.18
N LEU A 183 4.83 4.34 -17.09
CA LEU A 183 4.77 5.76 -16.74
C LEU A 183 5.05 6.61 -17.98
N ARG A 184 4.20 7.58 -18.27
CA ARG A 184 4.27 8.45 -19.47
C ARG A 184 4.35 9.94 -19.13
#